data_AF-A0A0R1Z0K6-F1
#
_entry.id   AF-A0A0R1Z0K6-F1
#
_cell.length_a   1.000
_cell.length_b   1.000
_cell.length_c   1.000
_cell.angle_alpha   90.00
_cell.angle_beta   90.00
_cell.angle_gamma   90.00
#
_symmetry.space_group_name_H-M   'P 1'
#
loop_
_entity.id
_entity.type
_entity.pdbx_description
1 polymer ?
#
loop_
_entity_poly.entity_id
_entity_poly.type
_entity_poly.pdbx_seq_one_letter_code
_entity_poly.pdbx_strand_id
1 'polypeptide(L)' 'MKQTFNTKIEEKGDLLPMAKDFINGKRTHFGNKRSHALNSSRRSWKPNLQKVRILVDGKPKKVWISARTLKSGKVTRV' A
#
# COMPACT_ATOMS: atom_id res chain seq x y z
N MET A 1 6.85 -1.23 26.25
CA MET A 1 7.10 0.10 25.65
C MET A 1 6.53 0.08 24.22
N LYS A 2 5.29 0.56 24.02
CA LYS A 2 4.64 0.57 22.70
C LYS A 2 4.91 1.92 22.06
N GLN A 3 5.77 1.93 21.04
CA GLN A 3 6.14 3.15 20.33
C GLN A 3 4.93 3.63 19.52
N THR A 4 4.29 4.70 19.99
CA THR A 4 3.22 5.42 19.30
C THR A 4 3.86 6.25 18.18
N PHE A 5 3.93 5.68 16.98
CA PHE A 5 4.27 6.47 15.80
C PHE A 5 3.04 7.26 15.36
N ASN A 6 2.91 8.47 15.91
CA ASN A 6 2.11 9.54 15.34
C ASN A 6 2.70 9.90 13.98
N THR A 7 2.09 9.41 12.90
CA THR A 7 2.34 9.94 11.56
C THR A 7 1.07 10.64 11.10
N LYS A 8 1.17 11.96 10.94
CA LYS A 8 0.15 12.84 10.37
C LYS A 8 -0.52 12.15 9.18
N ILE A 9 -1.77 11.76 9.38
CA ILE A 9 -2.62 11.23 8.32
C ILE A 9 -3.14 12.46 7.60
N GLU A 10 -2.36 12.93 6.65
CA GLU A 10 -2.77 14.00 5.76
C GLU A 10 -4.11 13.61 5.14
N GLU A 11 -5.11 14.43 5.44
CA GLU A 11 -6.39 14.48 4.77
C GLU A 11 -6.17 14.78 3.29
N LYS A 12 -5.89 13.75 2.51
CA LYS A 12 -6.24 13.71 1.10
C LYS A 12 -6.97 12.41 0.87
N GLY A 13 -8.27 12.47 1.15
CA GLY A 13 -9.23 11.62 0.46
C GLY A 13 -8.95 11.68 -1.03
N ASP A 14 -9.01 10.50 -1.64
CA ASP A 14 -9.51 10.27 -2.98
C ASP A 14 -8.91 11.15 -4.08
N LEU A 15 -8.00 10.53 -4.85
CA LEU A 15 -7.64 10.78 -6.26
C LEU A 15 -6.14 10.52 -6.48
N LEU A 16 -5.73 9.26 -6.37
CA LEU A 16 -4.57 8.79 -7.12
C LEU A 16 -5.00 7.53 -7.90
N PRO A 17 -4.90 7.51 -9.23
CA PRO A 17 -5.35 6.39 -10.08
C PRO A 17 -4.49 5.12 -9.92
N MET A 18 -3.63 5.08 -8.90
CA MET A 18 -2.59 4.08 -8.75
C MET A 18 -2.67 3.40 -7.38
N ALA A 19 -2.45 2.09 -7.40
CA ALA A 19 -2.29 1.23 -6.24
C ALA A 19 -1.18 1.76 -5.29
N LYS A 20 -1.58 2.52 -4.25
CA LYS A 20 -0.72 2.99 -3.17
C LYS A 20 -1.11 2.37 -1.83
N ASP A 21 -0.12 1.86 -1.09
CA ASP A 21 -0.30 1.41 0.30
C ASP A 21 -0.43 2.63 1.22
N PHE A 22 -1.49 2.65 2.03
CA PHE A 22 -1.80 3.75 2.95
C PHE A 22 -0.70 3.98 4.00
N ILE A 23 -0.03 2.92 4.46
CA ILE A 23 0.91 3.01 5.59
C ILE A 23 2.36 3.09 5.09
N ASN A 24 2.76 2.15 4.24
CA ASN A 24 4.15 2.09 3.77
C ASN A 24 4.39 2.93 2.51
N GLY A 25 3.35 3.55 1.94
CA GLY A 25 3.46 4.38 0.76
C GLY A 25 3.87 3.64 -0.53
N LYS A 26 3.95 2.31 -0.50
CA LYS A 26 4.34 1.46 -1.65
C LYS A 26 3.46 1.74 -2.85
N ARG A 27 4.06 1.91 -4.03
CA ARG A 27 3.37 2.26 -5.27
C ARG A 27 3.65 1.22 -6.35
N THR A 28 2.88 1.28 -7.43
CA THR A 28 3.20 0.55 -8.67
C THR A 28 4.57 0.95 -9.18
N HIS A 29 5.41 -0.03 -9.48
CA HIS A 29 6.68 0.19 -10.17
C HIS A 29 6.51 -0.09 -11.67
N PHE A 30 7.17 0.71 -12.50
CA PHE A 30 7.18 0.56 -13.95
C PHE A 30 8.56 0.09 -14.43
N GLY A 31 8.58 -0.63 -15.55
CA GLY A 31 9.82 -1.04 -16.20
C GLY A 31 9.53 -2.02 -17.32
N ASN A 32 10.49 -2.86 -17.66
CA ASN A 32 10.41 -3.71 -18.83
C ASN A 32 10.51 -5.21 -18.48
N LYS A 33 9.73 -6.03 -19.19
CA LYS A 33 9.97 -7.46 -19.29
C LYS A 33 11.06 -7.65 -20.35
N ARG A 34 12.07 -8.46 -20.04
CA ARG A 34 13.14 -8.87 -20.95
C ARG A 34 12.90 -10.31 -21.37
N SER A 35 12.98 -10.61 -22.65
CA SER A 35 13.05 -12.00 -23.15
C SER A 35 14.49 -12.52 -23.11
N HIS A 36 14.68 -13.80 -23.41
CA HIS A 36 16.02 -14.38 -23.59
C HIS A 36 16.82 -13.70 -24.70
N ALA A 37 16.16 -13.16 -25.72
CA ALA A 37 16.75 -12.35 -26.78
C ALA A 37 16.84 -10.85 -26.43
N LEU A 38 16.64 -10.47 -25.16
CA LEU A 38 16.67 -9.08 -24.66
C LEU A 38 15.62 -8.13 -25.25
N ASN A 39 14.57 -8.65 -25.89
CA ASN A 39 13.48 -7.82 -26.39
C ASN A 39 12.74 -7.13 -25.23
N SER A 40 12.40 -5.86 -25.42
CA SER A 40 11.85 -4.98 -24.41
C SER A 40 10.34 -4.82 -24.57
N SER A 41 9.55 -5.32 -23.62
CA SER A 41 8.12 -4.96 -23.51
C SER A 41 7.82 -4.26 -22.19
N ARG A 42 6.97 -3.22 -22.20
CA ARG A 42 6.63 -2.49 -20.97
C ARG A 42 5.81 -3.39 -20.03
N ARG A 43 6.11 -3.34 -18.74
CA ARG A 43 5.33 -4.00 -17.68
C ARG A 43 5.20 -3.10 -16.45
N SER A 44 4.15 -3.35 -15.67
CA SER A 44 3.93 -2.75 -14.35
C SER A 44 3.96 -3.83 -13.27
N TRP A 45 4.70 -3.60 -12.18
CA TRP A 45 4.62 -4.40 -10.96
C TRP A 45 3.68 -3.69 -9.98
N LYS A 46 2.47 -4.21 -9.85
CA LYS A 46 1.49 -3.70 -8.89
C LYS A 46 1.73 -4.35 -7.51
N PRO A 47 1.75 -3.58 -6.40
CA PRO A 47 1.75 -4.17 -5.08
C PRO A 47 0.43 -4.94 -4.85
N ASN A 48 0.49 -6.06 -4.12
CA ASN A 48 -0.70 -6.80 -3.70
C ASN A 48 -1.42 -6.00 -2.60
N LEU A 49 -2.33 -5.11 -3.03
CA LEU A 49 -3.17 -4.31 -2.15
C LEU A 49 -4.49 -5.02 -1.87
N GLN A 50 -4.87 -5.01 -0.62
CA GLN A 50 -6.08 -5.61 -0.10
C GLN A 50 -6.93 -4.50 0.53
N LYS A 51 -8.24 -4.53 0.26
CA LYS A 51 -9.18 -3.61 0.86
C LYS A 51 -9.55 -4.12 2.25
N VAL A 52 -9.21 -3.37 3.30
CA VAL A 52 -9.41 -3.80 4.68
C VAL A 52 -9.95 -2.66 5.53
N ARG A 53 -10.68 -3.03 6.59
CA ARG A 53 -11.10 -2.12 7.65
C ARG A 53 -10.02 -2.07 8.71
N ILE A 54 -9.57 -0.87 9.05
CA ILE A 54 -8.57 -0.66 10.09
C ILE A 54 -9.04 0.42 11.04
N LEU A 55 -8.61 0.32 12.30
CA LEU A 55 -8.81 1.38 13.27
C LEU A 55 -7.72 2.43 13.07
N VAL A 56 -8.10 3.63 12.66
CA VAL A 56 -7.19 4.79 12.56
C VAL A 56 -7.70 5.82 13.55
N ASP A 57 -6.88 6.19 14.54
CA ASP A 57 -7.22 7.20 15.55
C ASP A 57 -8.58 6.95 16.23
N GLY A 58 -8.89 5.68 16.51
CA GLY A 58 -10.15 5.27 17.17
C GLY A 58 -11.37 5.17 16.25
N LYS A 59 -11.28 5.57 14.97
CA LYS A 59 -12.37 5.46 13.99
C LYS A 59 -12.08 4.36 12.96
N PRO A 60 -13.04 3.46 12.66
CA PRO A 60 -12.85 2.46 11.62
C PRO A 60 -12.88 3.11 10.23
N LYS A 61 -11.80 2.99 9.45
CA LYS A 61 -11.71 3.46 8.05
C LYS A 61 -11.48 2.28 7.10
N LYS A 62 -12.08 2.34 5.90
CA LYS A 62 -11.81 1.39 4.81
C LYS A 62 -10.65 1.94 3.98
N VAL A 63 -9.56 1.19 3.87
CA VAL A 63 -8.35 1.63 3.15
C VAL A 63 -7.70 0.49 2.36
N TRP A 64 -6.85 0.84 1.41
CA TRP A 64 -6.01 -0.09 0.66
C TRP A 64 -4.67 -0.29 1.37
N ILE A 65 -4.36 -1.54 1.70
CA ILE A 65 -3.15 -1.91 2.45
C ILE A 65 -2.44 -3.04 1.75
N SER A 66 -1.11 -2.99 1.71
CA SER A 66 -0.34 -4.12 1.16
C SER A 66 -0.34 -5.32 2.10
N ALA A 67 -0.38 -6.53 1.52
CA ALA A 67 -0.36 -7.77 2.30
C ALA A 67 0.85 -7.89 3.25
N ARG A 68 2.00 -7.28 2.90
CA ARG A 68 3.18 -7.23 3.79
C ARG A 68 2.92 -6.39 5.04
N THR A 69 2.18 -5.29 4.91
CA THR A 69 1.80 -4.44 6.04
C THR A 69 0.87 -5.17 6.99
N LEU A 70 -0.10 -5.93 6.45
CA LEU A 70 -0.95 -6.83 7.24
C LEU A 70 -0.11 -7.88 7.98
N LYS A 71 0.83 -8.52 7.29
CA LYS A 71 1.73 -9.51 7.90
C LYS A 71 2.58 -8.93 9.03
N SER A 72 2.98 -7.66 8.92
CA SER A 72 3.84 -7.00 9.92
C SER A 72 3.13 -6.65 11.24
N GLY A 73 1.83 -6.93 11.38
CA GLY A 73 1.09 -6.70 12.63
C GLY A 73 0.98 -5.23 13.05
N LYS A 74 1.42 -4.30 12.19
CA LYS A 74 1.37 -2.84 12.43
C LYS A 74 -0.06 -2.29 12.45
N VAL A 75 -1.06 -3.13 12.16
CA VAL A 75 -2.45 -2.71 12.00
C VAL A 75 -3.37 -3.75 12.62
N THR A 76 -4.27 -3.27 13.48
CA THR A 76 -5.37 -4.07 14.03
C THR A 76 -6.55 -4.04 13.06
N ARG A 77 -6.95 -5.23 12.61
CA ARG A 77 -8.22 -5.41 11.89
C ARG A 77 -9.36 -5.34 12.90
N VAL A 78 -10.44 -4.64 12.52
CA VAL A 78 -11.72 -4.61 13.24
C VAL A 78 -12.78 -5.29 12.40
#